data_AF-A0A6C1BQQ3-F1
#
_entry.id   AF-A0A6C1BQQ3-F1
#
_cell.length_a   1.000
_cell.length_b   1.000
_cell.length_c   1.000
_cell.angle_alpha   90.00
_cell.angle_beta   90.00
_cell.angle_gamma   90.00
#
_symmetry.space_group_name_H-M   'P 1'
#
loop_
_entity.id
_entity.type
_entity.pdbx_description
1 polymer ?
#
loop_
_entity_poly.entity_id
_entity_poly.type
_entity_poly.pdbx_seq_one_letter_code
_entity_poly.pdbx_strand_id
1 'polypeptide(L)' 'MEFKKEVIRVRLTKSVKEKLDAVAEEEGRGISELVREAIMEWLHKKEKEMAKPFLIK' A
#
# COMPACT_ATOMS: atom_id res chain seq x y z
N MET A 1 -10.31 -19.92 -7.00
CA MET A 1 -8.97 -19.45 -6.57
C MET A 1 -9.19 -18.57 -5.35
N GLU A 2 -8.80 -19.05 -4.19
CA GLU A 2 -8.92 -18.30 -2.94
C GLU A 2 -7.80 -17.24 -2.96
N PHE A 3 -8.15 -15.96 -3.06
CA PHE A 3 -7.18 -14.88 -2.91
C PHE A 3 -6.70 -14.91 -1.46
N LYS A 4 -5.60 -15.61 -1.18
CA LYS A 4 -4.97 -15.59 0.14
C LYS A 4 -4.64 -14.14 0.48
N LYS A 5 -5.34 -13.60 1.47
CA LYS A 5 -5.02 -12.30 2.05
C LYS A 5 -3.76 -12.48 2.89
N GLU A 6 -2.63 -11.96 2.41
CA GLU A 6 -1.41 -11.88 3.21
C GLU A 6 -1.42 -10.62 4.07
N VAL A 7 -1.02 -10.77 5.34
CA VAL A 7 -0.94 -9.67 6.30
C VAL A 7 0.50 -9.22 6.41
N ILE A 8 0.75 -7.96 6.04
CA ILE A 8 2.05 -7.31 6.18
C ILE A 8 2.01 -6.41 7.41
N ARG A 9 2.93 -6.61 8.35
CA ARG A 9 3.11 -5.71 9.50
C ARG A 9 4.23 -4.71 9.20
N VAL A 10 3.91 -3.43 9.21
CA VAL A 10 4.87 -2.34 9.04
C VAL A 10 4.95 -1.51 10.33
N ARG A 11 6.14 -1.02 10.65
CA ARG A 11 6.32 -0.05 11.73
C ARG A 11 6.24 1.35 11.14
N LEU A 12 5.30 2.14 11.66
CA LEU A 12 5.08 3.53 11.28
C LEU A 12 5.30 4.42 12.51
N THR A 13 5.75 5.65 12.28
CA THR A 13 5.76 6.66 13.35
C THR A 13 4.33 7.05 13.70
N LYS A 14 4.11 7.48 14.95
CA LYS A 14 2.77 7.86 15.44
C LYS A 14 2.11 8.91 14.55
N SER A 15 2.86 9.95 14.16
CA SER A 15 2.36 11.03 13.30
C SER A 15 1.90 10.54 11.93
N VAL A 16 2.59 9.55 11.34
CA VAL A 16 2.18 8.96 10.06
C VAL A 16 0.90 8.14 10.22
N LYS A 17 0.78 7.36 11.29
CA LYS A 17 -0.46 6.63 11.57
C LYS A 17 -1.63 7.59 11.76
N GLU A 18 -1.48 8.66 12.54
CA GLU A 18 -2.54 9.63 12.81
C GLU A 18 -3.04 10.30 11.53
N LYS A 19 -2.12 10.70 10.63
CA LYS A 19 -2.51 11.24 9.33
C LYS A 19 -3.26 10.22 8.46
N LEU A 20 -2.81 8.97 8.46
CA LEU A 20 -3.43 7.90 7.68
C LEU A 20 -4.84 7.56 8.20
N ASP A 21 -5.01 7.59 9.53
CA ASP A 21 -6.31 7.45 10.21
C ASP A 21 -7.27 8.57 9.79
N ALA A 22 -6.80 9.83 9.82
CA ALA A 22 -7.61 10.99 9.44
C ALA A 22 -8.07 10.92 7.97
N VAL A 23 -7.17 10.55 7.05
CA VAL A 23 -7.52 10.39 5.63
C VAL A 23 -8.48 9.22 5.43
N ALA A 24 -8.26 8.10 6.12
CA ALA A 24 -9.15 6.94 6.06
C ALA A 24 -10.57 7.28 6.53
N GLU A 25 -10.68 8.05 7.62
CA GLU A 25 -11.96 8.51 8.16
C GLU A 25 -12.64 9.51 7.22
N GLU A 26 -11.89 10.48 6.67
CA GLU A 26 -12.41 11.48 5.73
C GLU A 26 -12.95 10.86 4.43
N GLU A 27 -12.24 9.87 3.87
CA GLU A 27 -12.67 9.18 2.65
C GLU A 27 -13.66 8.03 2.90
N GLY A 28 -13.92 7.67 4.17
CA GLY A 28 -14.73 6.50 4.52
C GLY A 28 -14.13 5.17 4.04
N ARG A 29 -12.80 5.11 3.88
CA ARG A 29 -12.05 3.95 3.35
C ARG A 29 -11.25 3.27 4.46
N GLY A 30 -10.92 1.98 4.26
CA GLY A 30 -10.01 1.30 5.17
C GLY A 30 -8.55 1.72 4.95
N ILE A 31 -7.77 1.82 6.04
CA ILE A 31 -6.30 2.04 5.97
C ILE A 31 -5.62 1.03 5.02
N SER A 32 -6.05 -0.23 5.05
CA SER A 32 -5.52 -1.29 4.18
C SER A 32 -5.75 -1.01 2.70
N GLU A 33 -6.85 -0.34 2.33
CA GLU A 33 -7.13 0.02 0.95
C GLU A 33 -6.23 1.15 0.48
N LEU A 34 -6.09 2.20 1.31
CA LEU A 34 -5.19 3.32 1.03
C LEU A 34 -3.74 2.86 0.86
N VAL A 35 -3.27 2.00 1.77
CA VAL A 35 -1.92 1.45 1.72
C VAL A 35 -1.74 0.55 0.49
N ARG A 36 -2.74 -0.28 0.15
CA ARG A 36 -2.69 -1.12 -1.06
C ARG A 36 -2.57 -0.28 -2.33
N GLU A 37 -3.37 0.76 -2.45
CA GLU A 37 -3.37 1.68 -3.59
C GLU A 37 -2.01 2.37 -3.73
N ALA A 38 -1.48 2.93 -2.63
CA ALA A 38 -0.17 3.57 -2.60
C ALA A 38 0.97 2.60 -2.98
N ILE A 39 0.93 1.34 -2.50
CA ILE A 39 1.90 0.30 -2.87
C ILE A 39 1.80 -0.02 -4.36
N MET A 40 0.59 -0.20 -4.89
CA MET A 40 0.39 -0.48 -6.32
C MET A 40 0.90 0.65 -7.21
N GLU A 41 0.59 1.90 -6.87
CA GLU A 41 1.11 3.07 -7.60
C GLU A 41 2.63 3.16 -7.54
N TRP A 42 3.22 2.89 -6.38
CA TRP A 42 4.66 2.91 -6.21
C TRP A 42 5.34 1.79 -7.02
N LEU A 43 4.80 0.57 -7.00
CA LEU A 43 5.28 -0.55 -7.81
C LEU A 43 5.18 -0.23 -9.30
N HIS A 44 4.03 0.27 -9.75
CA HIS A 44 3.82 0.64 -11.15
C HIS A 44 4.78 1.73 -11.62
N LYS A 45 5.04 2.75 -10.78
CA LYS A 45 6.06 3.76 -11.03
C LYS A 45 7.44 3.12 -11.13
N LYS A 46 7.79 2.21 -10.23
CA LYS A 46 9.09 1.53 -10.25
C LYS A 46 9.29 0.63 -11.47
N GLU A 47 8.26 -0.07 -11.94
CA GLU A 47 8.32 -0.85 -13.18
C GLU A 47 8.62 0.04 -14.39
N LYS A 48 7.95 1.20 -14.46
CA LYS A 48 8.19 2.19 -15.52
C LYS A 48 9.57 2.83 -15.43
N GLU A 49 10.06 3.12 -14.23
CA GLU A 49 11.39 3.70 -14.02
C GLU A 49 12.53 2.70 -14.26
N MET A 50 12.33 1.40 -13.94
CA MET A 50 13.41 0.41 -14.00
C MET A 50 13.55 -0.32 -15.34
N ALA A 51 12.57 -0.24 -16.26
CA ALA A 51 12.55 -1.00 -17.53
C ALA A 51 12.86 -2.51 -17.38
N LYS A 52 12.71 -3.06 -16.17
CA LYS A 52 12.92 -4.45 -15.80
C LYS A 52 11.72 -4.87 -14.96
N PRO A 53 10.97 -5.91 -15.39
CA PRO A 53 9.85 -6.40 -14.60
C PRO A 53 10.36 -6.88 -13.24
N PHE A 54 9.58 -6.64 -12.18
CA PHE A 54 9.79 -7.32 -10.91
C PHE A 54 9.56 -8.82 -11.15
N LEU A 55 10.63 -9.55 -11.47
CA LEU A 55 10.64 -11.01 -11.59
C LEU A 55 10.37 -11.59 -10.20
N ILE A 56 9.10 -11.84 -9.91
CA ILE A 56 8.69 -12.68 -8.79
C ILE A 56 8.97 -14.12 -9.23
N LYS A 57 9.99 -14.74 -8.61
CA LYS A 57 10.47 -16.09 -8.93
C LYS A 57 9.77 -17.12 -8.07
#